data_AF-A0A352NYY8-F1
#
_entry.id   AF-A0A352NYY8-F1
#
_cell.length_a   1.000
_cell.length_b   1.000
_cell.length_c   1.000
_cell.angle_alpha   90.00
_cell.angle_beta   90.00
_cell.angle_gamma   90.00
#
_symmetry.space_group_name_H-M   'P 1'
#
loop_
_entity.id
_entity.type
_entity.pdbx_description
1 polymer ?
#
loop_
_entity_poly.entity_id
_entity_poly.type
_entity_poly.pdbx_seq_one_letter_code
_entity_poly.pdbx_strand_id
1 'polypeptide(L)'
;MYKLRRTMMYVPGNNPGMVKDAHIYGADSLMFDLEDSVSLNEKDSARFLVYNALKSIDYEGTERVVRINGLDTPFGMEDLEAIVRAQPDIIRLPKTECAQDVIDVEKEIERIESEAGIPVGKTKIMAAVESAIGVMNAYEIATASERLMGIAIGAEDYVTNLKTTRSLDGIELLAGRSHVLLAARAAGI
;
A
#
# COMPACT_ATOMS: atom_id res chain seq x y z
N MET A 1 3.95 -21.61 5.30
CA MET A 1 4.44 -20.93 6.52
C MET A 1 3.83 -19.54 6.51
N TYR A 2 3.18 -19.10 7.59
CA TYR A 2 2.61 -17.76 7.67
C TYR A 2 3.73 -16.71 7.79
N LYS A 3 3.65 -15.61 7.02
CA LYS A 3 4.58 -14.49 7.13
C LYS A 3 4.06 -13.52 8.20
N LEU A 4 4.89 -13.18 9.19
CA LEU A 4 4.53 -12.21 10.22
C LEU A 4 4.54 -10.80 9.63
N ARG A 5 3.60 -9.95 10.08
CA ARG A 5 3.46 -8.53 9.71
C ARG A 5 3.13 -7.68 10.92
N ARG A 6 3.92 -7.83 11.98
CA ARG A 6 3.73 -7.14 13.27
C ARG A 6 4.16 -5.68 13.17
N THR A 7 5.16 -5.41 12.32
CA THR A 7 5.74 -4.09 12.09
C THR A 7 5.86 -3.82 10.60
N MET A 8 5.42 -2.62 10.20
CA MET A 8 5.61 -2.09 8.85
C MET A 8 6.32 -0.75 8.99
N MET A 9 7.59 -0.70 8.60
CA MET A 9 8.38 0.53 8.67
C MET A 9 8.08 1.39 7.46
N TYR A 10 7.65 2.62 7.72
CA TYR A 10 7.41 3.61 6.68
C TYR A 10 8.72 4.22 6.20
N VAL A 11 8.92 4.31 4.88
CA VAL A 11 10.15 4.82 4.26
C VAL A 11 9.79 5.77 3.11
N PRO A 12 10.09 7.07 3.19
CA PRO A 12 9.87 8.00 2.08
C PRO A 12 10.68 7.59 0.84
N GLY A 13 10.02 7.43 -0.30
CA GLY A 13 10.64 6.94 -1.54
C GLY A 13 11.64 7.91 -2.17
N ASN A 14 11.64 9.18 -1.76
CA ASN A 14 12.60 10.21 -2.19
C ASN A 14 13.84 10.32 -1.29
N ASN A 15 14.02 9.45 -0.28
CA ASN A 15 15.17 9.51 0.64
C ASN A 15 16.14 8.34 0.41
N PRO A 16 17.24 8.51 -0.35
CA PRO A 16 18.15 7.43 -0.69
C PRO A 16 18.77 6.71 0.50
N GLY A 17 19.11 7.45 1.56
CA GLY A 17 19.72 6.88 2.76
C GLY A 17 18.75 5.95 3.49
N MET A 18 17.50 6.41 3.69
CA MET A 18 16.47 5.60 4.34
C MET A 18 16.08 4.40 3.47
N VAL A 19 15.87 4.60 2.16
CA VAL A 19 15.55 3.51 1.22
C VAL A 19 16.62 2.42 1.26
N LYS A 20 17.90 2.80 1.28
CA LYS A 20 19.01 1.85 1.30
C LYS A 20 19.10 1.05 2.60
N ASP A 21 19.04 1.75 3.73
CA ASP A 21 19.45 1.17 5.01
C ASP A 21 18.25 0.65 5.84
N ALA A 22 16.99 0.83 5.43
CA ALA A 22 15.82 0.52 6.26
C ALA A 22 15.72 -0.94 6.78
N HIS A 23 16.25 -1.94 6.06
CA HIS A 23 16.18 -3.34 6.52
C HIS A 23 16.98 -3.61 7.80
N ILE A 24 18.02 -2.82 8.10
CA ILE A 24 18.89 -3.04 9.27
C ILE A 24 18.13 -2.92 10.60
N TYR A 25 16.95 -2.28 10.59
CA TYR A 25 16.12 -2.08 11.77
C TYR A 25 15.21 -3.28 12.10
N GLY A 26 15.20 -4.33 11.27
CA GLY A 26 14.52 -5.58 11.57
C GLY A 26 12.98 -5.50 11.62
N ALA A 27 12.39 -4.62 10.82
CA ALA A 27 10.94 -4.61 10.62
C ALA A 27 10.49 -5.84 9.83
N ASP A 28 9.26 -6.32 10.05
CA ASP A 28 8.72 -7.46 9.28
C ASP A 28 8.49 -7.08 7.80
N SER A 29 8.08 -5.82 7.57
CA SER A 29 7.87 -5.24 6.24
C SER A 29 8.42 -3.81 6.16
N LEU A 30 8.94 -3.42 5.00
CA LEU A 30 9.29 -2.05 4.63
C LEU A 30 8.25 -1.52 3.65
N MET A 31 7.66 -0.36 3.94
CA MET A 31 6.75 0.32 3.03
C MET A 31 7.42 1.54 2.44
N PHE A 32 7.88 1.42 1.20
CA PHE A 32 8.39 2.54 0.42
C PHE A 32 7.22 3.36 -0.10
N ASP A 33 7.19 4.63 0.26
CA ASP A 33 6.08 5.51 -0.07
C ASP A 33 6.40 6.41 -1.26
N LEU A 34 5.55 6.37 -2.27
CA LEU A 34 5.56 7.28 -3.41
C LEU A 34 4.45 8.34 -3.30
N GLU A 35 3.58 8.25 -2.30
CA GLU A 35 2.39 9.09 -2.15
C GLU A 35 2.65 10.26 -1.18
N ASP A 36 1.93 10.40 -0.07
CA ASP A 36 1.90 11.63 0.73
C ASP A 36 3.25 12.11 1.31
N SER A 37 4.26 11.25 1.47
CA SER A 37 5.58 11.67 1.96
C SER A 37 6.50 12.25 0.88
N VAL A 38 6.08 12.18 -0.39
CA VAL A 38 6.85 12.66 -1.54
C VAL A 38 6.17 13.88 -2.15
N SER A 39 6.91 14.98 -2.30
CA SER A 39 6.38 16.18 -2.95
C SER A 39 6.13 15.96 -4.45
N LEU A 40 5.20 16.73 -5.02
CA LEU A 40 4.76 16.57 -6.41
C LEU A 40 5.92 16.60 -7.43
N ASN A 41 6.91 17.47 -7.20
CA ASN A 41 8.08 17.62 -8.06
C ASN A 41 9.13 16.51 -7.92
N GLU A 42 8.99 15.63 -6.92
CA GLU A 42 9.93 14.55 -6.65
C GLU A 42 9.37 13.16 -6.99
N LYS A 43 8.10 13.07 -7.40
CA LYS A 43 7.41 11.80 -7.70
C LYS A 43 8.19 10.91 -8.67
N ASP A 44 8.66 11.47 -9.78
CA ASP A 44 9.40 10.72 -10.80
C ASP A 44 10.76 10.24 -10.28
N SER A 45 11.46 11.12 -9.53
CA SER A 45 12.75 10.77 -8.94
C SER A 45 12.62 9.70 -7.86
N ALA A 46 11.58 9.78 -7.03
CA ALA A 46 11.25 8.79 -6.01
C ALA A 46 10.89 7.44 -6.64
N ARG A 47 10.04 7.43 -7.68
CA ARG A 47 9.69 6.23 -8.44
C ARG A 47 10.93 5.55 -9.01
N PHE A 48 11.81 6.32 -9.66
CA PHE A 48 13.06 5.80 -10.21
C PHE A 48 13.98 5.25 -9.12
N LEU A 49 14.11 5.95 -7.99
CA LEU A 49 14.92 5.51 -6.86
C LEU A 49 14.41 4.19 -6.27
N VAL A 50 13.11 4.11 -5.96
CA VAL A 50 12.48 2.89 -5.40
C VAL A 50 12.58 1.73 -6.39
N TYR A 51 12.33 1.97 -7.68
CA TYR A 51 12.51 0.94 -8.73
C TYR A 51 13.92 0.33 -8.69
N ASN A 52 14.95 1.17 -8.73
CA ASN A 52 16.33 0.69 -8.73
C ASN A 52 16.71 0.02 -7.42
N ALA A 53 16.24 0.55 -6.29
CA ALA A 53 16.49 -0.03 -4.97
C ALA A 53 15.91 -1.45 -4.86
N LEU A 54 14.66 -1.66 -5.28
CA LEU A 54 14.02 -2.98 -5.29
C LEU A 54 14.76 -4.01 -6.18
N LYS A 55 15.45 -3.55 -7.23
CA LYS A 55 16.21 -4.39 -8.17
C LYS A 55 17.64 -4.67 -7.73
N SER A 56 18.23 -3.83 -6.90
CA SER A 56 19.67 -3.85 -6.62
C SER A 56 20.04 -4.10 -5.16
N ILE A 57 19.13 -3.83 -4.22
CA ILE A 57 19.37 -3.99 -2.79
C ILE A 57 18.80 -5.33 -2.33
N ASP A 58 19.62 -6.10 -1.61
CA ASP A 58 19.16 -7.24 -0.85
C ASP A 58 18.62 -6.75 0.51
N TYR A 59 17.31 -6.86 0.70
CA TYR A 59 16.65 -6.50 1.96
C TYR A 59 16.58 -7.68 2.94
N GLU A 60 17.42 -8.71 2.75
CA GLU A 60 17.61 -9.86 3.63
C GLU A 60 16.29 -10.62 3.92
N GLY A 61 15.42 -10.69 2.91
CA GLY A 61 14.11 -11.36 3.00
C GLY A 61 13.00 -10.54 3.67
N THR A 62 13.27 -9.29 4.07
CA THR A 62 12.26 -8.36 4.57
C THR A 62 11.18 -8.12 3.50
N GLU A 63 9.91 -8.11 3.89
CA GLU A 63 8.82 -7.90 2.94
C GLU A 63 8.82 -6.47 2.38
N ARG A 64 8.76 -6.34 1.06
CA ARG A 64 8.81 -5.06 0.35
C ARG A 64 7.41 -4.67 -0.09
N VAL A 65 6.88 -3.64 0.56
CA VAL A 65 5.62 -3.00 0.25
C VAL A 65 5.91 -1.67 -0.43
N VAL A 66 5.15 -1.32 -1.48
CA VAL A 66 5.25 0.01 -2.07
C VAL A 66 3.88 0.65 -2.10
N ARG A 67 3.75 1.83 -1.48
CA ARG A 67 2.55 2.65 -1.57
C ARG A 67 2.66 3.55 -2.79
N ILE A 68 1.78 3.29 -3.76
CA ILE A 68 1.69 4.06 -5.00
C ILE A 68 0.81 5.28 -4.80
N ASN A 69 0.82 6.22 -5.74
CA ASN A 69 -0.22 7.24 -5.83
C ASN A 69 -1.54 6.63 -6.34
N GLY A 70 -2.68 7.29 -6.07
CA GLY A 70 -3.99 6.88 -6.56
C GLY A 70 -4.03 6.82 -8.10
N LEU A 71 -4.81 5.88 -8.65
CA LEU A 71 -4.93 5.72 -10.12
C LEU A 71 -5.65 6.89 -10.80
N ASP A 72 -6.40 7.68 -10.03
CA ASP A 72 -7.04 8.93 -10.42
C ASP A 72 -6.05 10.11 -10.53
N THR A 73 -4.82 9.93 -10.07
CA THR A 73 -3.74 10.92 -10.17
C THR A 73 -2.90 10.69 -11.44
N PRO A 74 -2.18 11.71 -11.94
CA PRO A 74 -1.27 11.52 -13.09
C PRO A 74 -0.07 10.60 -12.78
N PHE A 75 0.14 10.19 -11.53
CA PHE A 75 1.33 9.43 -11.11
C PHE A 75 1.07 7.94 -10.92
N GLY A 76 -0.17 7.54 -10.54
CA GLY A 76 -0.46 6.18 -10.08
C GLY A 76 -0.19 5.10 -11.14
N MET A 77 -0.50 5.37 -12.41
CA MET A 77 -0.23 4.42 -13.49
C MET A 77 1.27 4.24 -13.73
N GLU A 78 2.03 5.33 -13.73
CA GLU A 78 3.48 5.28 -13.89
C GLU A 78 4.16 4.57 -12.72
N ASP A 79 3.64 4.78 -11.50
CA ASP A 79 4.08 4.05 -10.31
C ASP A 79 3.86 2.55 -10.49
N LEU A 80 2.67 2.10 -10.90
CA LEU A 80 2.41 0.68 -11.16
C LEU A 80 3.34 0.10 -12.22
N GLU A 81 3.47 0.77 -13.36
CA GLU A 81 4.32 0.33 -14.47
C GLU A 81 5.78 0.12 -14.00
N ALA A 82 6.34 1.08 -13.26
CA ALA A 82 7.68 0.92 -12.74
C ALA A 82 7.74 -0.18 -11.68
N ILE A 83 6.91 -0.06 -10.65
CA ILE A 83 7.05 -0.84 -9.43
C ILE A 83 6.71 -2.31 -9.63
N VAL A 84 5.66 -2.67 -10.37
CA VAL A 84 5.34 -4.09 -10.62
C VAL A 84 6.51 -4.79 -11.35
N ARG A 85 7.17 -4.11 -12.30
CA ARG A 85 8.40 -4.63 -12.97
C ARG A 85 9.59 -4.74 -12.02
N ALA A 86 9.59 -3.95 -10.95
CA ALA A 86 10.54 -4.07 -9.85
C ALA A 86 10.28 -5.27 -8.91
N GLN A 87 9.13 -5.95 -9.08
CA GLN A 87 8.70 -7.13 -8.32
C GLN A 87 8.70 -6.91 -6.80
N PRO A 88 7.95 -5.93 -6.27
CA PRO A 88 7.67 -5.84 -4.84
C PRO A 88 6.89 -7.08 -4.40
N ASP A 89 6.79 -7.27 -3.09
CA ASP A 89 5.92 -8.30 -2.55
C ASP A 89 4.45 -7.83 -2.54
N ILE A 90 4.22 -6.55 -2.20
CA ILE A 90 2.89 -5.96 -2.06
C ILE A 90 2.84 -4.55 -2.65
N ILE A 91 1.79 -4.25 -3.41
CA ILE A 91 1.35 -2.87 -3.72
C ILE A 91 0.34 -2.43 -2.66
N ARG A 92 0.61 -1.28 -2.04
CA ARG A 92 -0.31 -0.60 -1.13
C ARG A 92 -1.09 0.45 -1.92
N LEU A 93 -2.39 0.23 -2.07
CA LEU A 93 -3.32 1.17 -2.72
C LEU A 93 -3.78 2.22 -1.70
N PRO A 94 -3.54 3.53 -1.90
CA PRO A 94 -4.09 4.58 -1.03
C PRO A 94 -5.60 4.76 -1.26
N LYS A 95 -6.27 5.46 -0.35
CA LYS A 95 -7.62 6.07 -0.53
C LYS A 95 -8.65 5.13 -1.19
N THR A 96 -8.68 3.87 -0.77
CA THR A 96 -9.59 2.85 -1.30
C THR A 96 -10.98 3.02 -0.70
N GLU A 97 -11.98 3.26 -1.55
CA GLU A 97 -13.35 3.55 -1.13
C GLU A 97 -14.34 2.47 -1.58
N CYS A 98 -14.01 1.68 -2.61
CA CYS A 98 -14.87 0.62 -3.11
C CYS A 98 -14.09 -0.60 -3.65
N ALA A 99 -14.80 -1.70 -3.90
CA ALA A 99 -14.21 -2.91 -4.48
C ALA A 99 -13.61 -2.67 -5.88
N GLN A 100 -14.20 -1.75 -6.66
CA GLN A 100 -13.74 -1.44 -8.01
C GLN A 100 -12.32 -0.88 -8.03
N ASP A 101 -11.93 -0.08 -7.02
CA ASP A 101 -10.57 0.46 -6.90
C ASP A 101 -9.53 -0.67 -6.85
N VAL A 102 -9.84 -1.76 -6.14
CA VAL A 102 -8.97 -2.94 -6.03
C VAL A 102 -8.94 -3.72 -7.35
N ILE A 103 -10.09 -3.90 -7.99
CA ILE A 103 -10.23 -4.63 -9.26
C ILE A 103 -9.47 -3.92 -10.38
N ASP A 104 -9.55 -2.60 -10.45
CA ASP A 104 -8.87 -1.79 -11.46
C ASP A 104 -7.34 -1.88 -11.30
N VAL A 105 -6.84 -1.79 -10.06
CA VAL A 105 -5.41 -1.98 -9.76
C VAL A 105 -4.96 -3.40 -10.09
N GLU A 106 -5.73 -4.42 -9.72
CA GLU A 106 -5.42 -5.82 -10.04
C GLU A 106 -5.27 -6.03 -11.55
N LYS A 107 -6.22 -5.51 -12.34
CA LYS A 107 -6.19 -5.64 -13.80
C LYS A 107 -4.91 -5.07 -14.40
N GLU A 108 -4.46 -3.91 -13.92
CA GLU A 108 -3.21 -3.30 -14.41
C GLU A 108 -1.97 -4.06 -13.92
N ILE A 109 -1.96 -4.54 -12.67
CA ILE A 109 -0.90 -5.43 -12.19
C ILE A 109 -0.79 -6.68 -13.06
N GLU A 110 -1.91 -7.33 -13.42
CA GLU A 110 -1.95 -8.51 -14.28
C GLU A 110 -1.39 -8.25 -15.67
N ARG A 111 -1.79 -7.13 -16.27
CA ARG A 111 -1.27 -6.70 -17.57
C ARG A 111 0.25 -6.53 -17.50
N ILE A 112 0.73 -5.79 -16.51
CA ILE A 112 2.17 -5.50 -16.35
C ILE A 112 2.96 -6.77 -16.06
N GLU A 113 2.46 -7.65 -15.20
CA GLU A 113 3.07 -8.96 -14.92
C GLU A 113 3.23 -9.76 -16.21
N SER A 114 2.16 -9.84 -17.01
CA SER A 114 2.15 -10.56 -18.28
C SER A 114 3.14 -9.98 -19.29
N GLU A 115 3.15 -8.66 -19.47
CA GLU A 115 4.07 -7.97 -20.38
C GLU A 115 5.55 -8.11 -19.96
N ALA A 116 5.81 -8.15 -18.65
CA ALA A 116 7.16 -8.24 -18.11
C ALA A 116 7.67 -9.69 -17.95
N GLY A 117 6.86 -10.69 -18.33
CA GLY A 117 7.19 -12.11 -18.15
C GLY A 117 7.26 -12.54 -16.67
N ILE A 118 6.56 -11.83 -15.78
CA ILE A 118 6.42 -12.15 -14.37
C ILE A 118 5.21 -13.09 -14.23
N PRO A 119 5.27 -14.16 -13.40
CA PRO A 119 4.11 -15.00 -13.15
C PRO A 119 2.92 -14.18 -12.65
N VAL A 120 1.79 -14.28 -13.34
CA VAL A 120 0.54 -13.63 -12.94
C VAL A 120 0.13 -14.14 -11.55
N GLY A 121 -0.14 -13.21 -10.63
CA GLY A 121 -0.54 -13.50 -9.26
C GLY A 121 0.57 -13.25 -8.23
N LYS A 122 1.77 -12.88 -8.70
CA LYS A 122 2.97 -12.72 -7.86
C LYS A 122 2.84 -11.53 -6.92
N THR A 123 2.47 -10.37 -7.43
CA THR A 123 2.33 -9.13 -6.67
C THR A 123 1.00 -9.14 -5.93
N LYS A 124 1.04 -8.98 -4.60
CA LYS A 124 -0.15 -8.88 -3.76
C LYS A 124 -0.60 -7.44 -3.57
N ILE A 125 -1.81 -7.24 -3.08
CA ILE A 125 -2.42 -5.92 -2.86
C ILE A 125 -2.75 -5.76 -1.38
N MET A 126 -2.62 -4.54 -0.86
CA MET A 126 -3.11 -4.15 0.46
C MET A 126 -3.82 -2.79 0.37
N ALA A 127 -5.05 -2.66 0.87
CA ALA A 127 -5.88 -1.47 0.63
C ALA A 127 -6.00 -0.45 1.80
N ALA A 128 -5.77 0.80 1.42
CA ALA A 128 -5.99 2.12 2.01
C ALA A 128 -7.38 2.45 2.54
N VAL A 129 -7.84 2.01 3.72
CA VAL A 129 -9.17 2.45 4.19
C VAL A 129 -9.06 3.78 4.93
N GLU A 130 -9.36 4.88 4.24
CA GLU A 130 -8.98 6.24 4.65
C GLU A 130 -10.16 7.22 4.70
N SER A 131 -11.38 6.75 4.47
CA SER A 131 -12.59 7.57 4.47
C SER A 131 -13.76 6.87 5.14
N ALA A 132 -14.81 7.64 5.50
CA ALA A 132 -16.03 7.09 6.05
C ALA A 132 -16.67 6.07 5.11
N ILE A 133 -16.71 6.36 3.80
CA ILE A 133 -17.28 5.45 2.81
C ILE A 133 -16.41 4.21 2.62
N GLY A 134 -15.08 4.33 2.62
CA GLY A 134 -14.19 3.18 2.61
C GLY A 134 -14.37 2.28 3.82
N VAL A 135 -14.62 2.85 5.01
CA VAL A 135 -14.98 2.07 6.21
C VAL A 135 -16.30 1.35 5.99
N MET A 136 -17.35 2.02 5.50
CA MET A 136 -18.64 1.37 5.24
C MET A 136 -18.57 0.23 4.22
N ASN A 137 -17.65 0.34 3.26
CA ASN A 137 -17.44 -0.65 2.21
C ASN A 137 -16.31 -1.65 2.53
N ALA A 138 -15.76 -1.65 3.75
CA ALA A 138 -14.52 -2.37 4.06
C ALA A 138 -14.59 -3.88 3.77
N TYR A 139 -15.76 -4.51 3.97
CA TYR A 139 -15.92 -5.94 3.66
C TYR A 139 -15.91 -6.19 2.16
N GLU A 140 -16.63 -5.38 1.37
CA GLU A 140 -16.63 -5.49 -0.09
C GLU A 140 -15.22 -5.28 -0.66
N ILE A 141 -14.51 -4.27 -0.16
CA ILE A 141 -13.09 -4.03 -0.48
C ILE A 141 -12.28 -5.29 -0.15
N ALA A 142 -12.40 -5.81 1.08
CA ALA A 142 -11.63 -6.97 1.57
C ALA A 142 -11.86 -8.25 0.74
N THR A 143 -13.03 -8.40 0.11
CA THR A 143 -13.37 -9.57 -0.72
C THR A 143 -13.20 -9.35 -2.22
N ALA A 144 -12.71 -8.18 -2.64
CA ALA A 144 -12.69 -7.78 -4.04
C ALA A 144 -11.72 -8.60 -4.91
N SER A 145 -10.70 -9.21 -4.30
CA SER A 145 -9.61 -9.87 -5.02
C SER A 145 -8.91 -10.94 -4.18
N GLU A 146 -8.52 -12.04 -4.82
CA GLU A 146 -7.62 -13.07 -4.24
C GLU A 146 -6.19 -12.56 -4.01
N ARG A 147 -5.80 -11.44 -4.64
CA ARG A 147 -4.51 -10.76 -4.39
C ARG A 147 -4.55 -9.89 -3.16
N LEU A 148 -5.74 -9.44 -2.74
CA LEU A 148 -5.87 -8.54 -1.61
C LEU A 148 -5.60 -9.32 -0.33
N MET A 149 -4.41 -9.10 0.22
CA MET A 149 -3.94 -9.83 1.39
C MET A 149 -4.28 -9.13 2.70
N GLY A 150 -4.73 -7.86 2.67
CA GLY A 150 -5.06 -7.11 3.86
C GLY A 150 -5.58 -5.70 3.60
N ILE A 151 -6.24 -5.16 4.61
CA ILE A 151 -6.72 -3.78 4.65
C ILE A 151 -6.23 -3.14 5.94
N ALA A 152 -5.98 -1.83 5.91
CA ALA A 152 -5.62 -1.09 7.10
C ALA A 152 -6.14 0.34 7.03
N ILE A 153 -6.47 0.87 8.21
CA ILE A 153 -6.95 2.24 8.35
C ILE A 153 -5.79 3.24 8.22
N GLY A 154 -5.91 4.21 7.32
CA GLY A 154 -5.02 5.38 7.31
C GLY A 154 -5.63 6.46 8.20
N ALA A 155 -5.04 6.63 9.39
CA ALA A 155 -5.70 7.32 10.49
C ALA A 155 -5.84 8.83 10.27
N GLU A 156 -4.84 9.48 9.65
CA GLU A 156 -4.83 10.94 9.47
C GLU A 156 -5.83 11.39 8.40
N ASP A 157 -5.87 10.68 7.25
CA ASP A 157 -6.85 10.95 6.21
C ASP A 157 -8.28 10.63 6.67
N TYR A 158 -8.45 9.55 7.43
CA TYR A 158 -9.76 9.21 7.99
C TYR A 158 -10.30 10.28 8.93
N VAL A 159 -9.47 10.79 9.84
CA VAL A 159 -9.81 11.91 10.73
C VAL A 159 -10.17 13.16 9.93
N THR A 160 -9.39 13.47 8.90
CA THR A 160 -9.62 14.60 8.02
C THR A 160 -10.95 14.45 7.26
N ASN A 161 -11.24 13.25 6.73
CA ASN A 161 -12.46 12.92 6.03
C ASN A 161 -13.70 13.05 6.93
N LEU A 162 -13.60 12.62 8.18
CA LEU A 162 -14.65 12.78 9.20
C LEU A 162 -14.87 14.23 9.63
N LYS A 163 -14.00 15.17 9.20
CA LYS A 163 -14.00 16.57 9.64
C LYS A 163 -13.89 16.71 11.15
N THR A 164 -13.06 15.86 11.76
CA THR A 164 -12.73 15.89 13.18
C THR A 164 -11.25 16.18 13.40
N THR A 165 -10.79 16.19 14.64
CA THR A 165 -9.39 16.39 15.02
C THR A 165 -8.83 15.15 15.69
N ARG A 166 -7.51 14.95 15.56
CA ARG A 166 -6.82 13.84 16.18
C ARG A 166 -6.70 14.07 17.69
N SER A 167 -7.35 13.22 18.47
CA SER A 167 -7.25 13.25 19.93
C SER A 167 -6.07 12.39 20.43
N LEU A 168 -5.66 12.59 21.68
CA LEU A 168 -4.59 11.78 22.29
C LEU A 168 -5.05 10.34 22.58
N ASP A 169 -6.34 10.16 22.92
CA ASP A 169 -6.94 8.85 23.17
C ASP A 169 -7.40 8.15 21.87
N GLY A 170 -7.55 8.89 20.77
CA GLY A 170 -7.85 8.36 19.44
C GLY A 170 -9.26 7.78 19.34
N ILE A 171 -10.20 8.27 20.14
CA ILE A 171 -11.58 7.76 20.21
C ILE A 171 -12.31 7.86 18.87
N GLU A 172 -12.01 8.89 18.08
CA GLU A 172 -12.54 9.10 16.73
C GLU A 172 -12.15 7.99 15.74
N LEU A 173 -11.09 7.23 16.03
CA LEU A 173 -10.67 6.08 15.21
C LEU A 173 -11.34 4.78 15.62
N LEU A 174 -11.97 4.70 16.80
CA LEU A 174 -12.43 3.44 17.37
C LEU A 174 -13.43 2.74 16.45
N ALA A 175 -14.39 3.48 15.91
CA ALA A 175 -15.39 2.94 15.01
C ALA A 175 -14.74 2.40 13.72
N GLY A 176 -13.92 3.20 13.06
CA GLY A 176 -13.21 2.81 11.84
C GLY A 176 -12.31 1.59 12.04
N ARG A 177 -11.49 1.58 13.09
CA ARG A 177 -10.60 0.46 13.44
C ARG A 177 -11.38 -0.83 13.70
N SER A 178 -12.46 -0.75 14.48
CA SER A 178 -13.26 -1.91 14.83
C SER A 178 -13.95 -2.49 13.59
N HIS A 179 -14.47 -1.63 12.72
CA HIS A 179 -15.16 -2.07 11.51
C HIS A 179 -14.19 -2.69 10.49
N VAL A 180 -13.04 -2.06 10.24
CA VAL A 180 -11.98 -2.59 9.35
C VAL A 180 -11.46 -3.94 9.86
N LEU A 181 -11.27 -4.10 11.18
CA LEU A 181 -10.88 -5.37 11.78
C LEU A 181 -11.92 -6.47 11.52
N LEU A 182 -13.20 -6.18 11.76
CA LEU A 182 -14.28 -7.16 11.55
C LEU A 182 -14.39 -7.54 10.08
N ALA A 183 -14.32 -6.56 9.17
CA ALA A 183 -14.34 -6.78 7.73
C ALA A 183 -13.19 -7.68 7.27
N ALA A 184 -11.95 -7.37 7.68
CA ALA A 184 -10.77 -8.20 7.36
C ALA A 184 -10.94 -9.65 7.84
N ARG A 185 -11.35 -9.83 9.10
CA ARG A 185 -11.58 -11.17 9.66
C ARG A 185 -12.70 -11.93 8.98
N ALA A 186 -13.78 -11.26 8.59
CA ALA A 186 -14.88 -11.88 7.85
C ALA A 186 -14.45 -12.31 6.44
N ALA A 187 -13.58 -11.54 5.79
CA ALA A 187 -13.02 -11.86 4.47
C ALA A 187 -11.89 -12.91 4.53
N GLY A 188 -11.36 -13.21 5.71
CA GLY A 188 -10.28 -14.20 5.90
C GLY A 188 -8.87 -13.65 5.76
N ILE A 189 -8.69 -12.32 5.84
CA ILE A 189 -7.40 -11.62 5.74
C ILE A 189 -6.97 -10.97 7.07
#